data_AF-A0A934FSG0-F1
#
_entry.id   AF-A0A934FSG0-F1
#
_cell.length_a   1.000
_cell.length_b   1.000
_cell.length_c   1.000
_cell.angle_alpha   90.00
_cell.angle_beta   90.00
_cell.angle_gamma   90.00
#
_symmetry.space_group_name_H-M   'P 1'
#
loop_
_entity.id
_entity.type
_entity.pdbx_description
1 polymer ?
#
loop_
_entity_poly.entity_id
_entity_poly.type
_entity_poly.pdbx_seq_one_letter_code
_entity_poly.pdbx_strand_id
1 'polypeptide(L)' 'MKVRASIRRMCDSCRIVRRRGIVRVVCKSDPRHKQRQRSRPGR' A
#
# COMPACT_ATOMS: atom_id res chain seq x y z
N MET A 1 2.57 8.46 3.13
CA MET A 1 2.20 7.03 3.07
C MET A 1 1.15 6.76 4.13
N LYS A 2 -0.02 6.20 3.78
CA LYS A 2 -1.14 5.97 4.73
C LYS A 2 -1.21 4.49 5.13
N VAL A 3 -1.25 4.18 6.43
CA VAL A 3 -1.41 2.80 6.91
C VAL A 3 -2.90 2.47 7.00
N ARG A 4 -3.36 1.41 6.34
CA ARG A 4 -4.77 0.98 6.30
C ARG A 4 -4.86 -0.53 6.45
N ALA A 5 -5.96 -1.03 7.01
CA ALA A 5 -6.19 -2.48 7.12
C ALA A 5 -6.39 -3.13 5.73
N SER A 6 -7.12 -2.44 4.85
CA SER A 6 -7.32 -2.81 3.46
C SER A 6 -6.59 -1.83 2.54
N ILE A 7 -6.12 -2.33 1.40
CA ILE A 7 -5.38 -1.56 0.39
C ILE A 7 -6.13 -1.64 -0.94
N ARG A 8 -6.31 -0.49 -1.59
CA ARG A 8 -6.96 -0.36 -2.90
C ARG A 8 -6.14 0.54 -3.82
N ARG A 9 -6.17 0.28 -5.13
CA ARG A 9 -5.63 1.20 -6.14
C ARG A 9 -6.60 2.38 -6.27
N MET A 10 -6.06 3.60 -6.33
CA MET A 10 -6.84 4.84 -6.49
C MET A 10 -6.70 5.44 -7.89
N CYS A 11 -5.75 4.93 -8.68
CA CYS A 11 -5.31 5.49 -9.94
C CYS A 11 -4.66 4.39 -10.81
N ASP A 12 -4.52 4.62 -12.11
CA ASP A 12 -3.93 3.62 -13.03
C ASP A 12 -2.43 3.41 -12.79
N SER A 13 -1.74 4.45 -12.32
CA SER A 13 -0.32 4.37 -11.97
C SER A 13 -0.07 3.74 -10.58
N CYS A 14 -1.12 3.42 -9.84
CA CYS A 14 -1.04 2.84 -8.51
C CYS A 14 -0.77 1.32 -8.60
N ARG A 15 0.39 0.88 -8.13
CA ARG A 15 0.82 -0.53 -8.14
C ARG A 15 0.88 -1.11 -6.73
N ILE A 16 0.44 -2.35 -6.60
CA ILE A 16 0.53 -3.13 -5.36
C ILE A 16 1.86 -3.88 -5.39
N VAL A 17 2.67 -3.69 -4.34
CA VAL A 17 4.01 -4.29 -4.23
C VAL A 17 4.14 -4.95 -2.86
N ARG A 18 4.64 -6.18 -2.83
CA ARG A 18 4.99 -6.90 -1.60
C ARG A 18 6.49 -6.78 -1.37
N ARG A 19 6.92 -6.21 -0.22
CA ARG A 19 8.34 -6.16 0.18
C ARG A 19 8.47 -6.47 1.66
N ARG A 20 9.40 -7.36 2.02
CA ARG A 20 9.64 -7.79 3.42
C ARG A 20 8.35 -8.27 4.11
N GLY A 21 7.57 -9.11 3.43
CA GLY A 21 6.28 -9.64 3.93
C GLY A 21 5.13 -8.61 4.05
N ILE A 22 5.36 -7.33 3.76
CA ILE A 22 4.35 -6.27 3.90
C ILE A 22 3.86 -5.83 2.52
N VAL A 23 2.54 -5.81 2.34
CA VAL A 23 1.90 -5.29 1.13
C VAL A 23 1.79 -3.77 1.19
N ARG A 24 2.21 -3.09 0.13
CA ARG A 24 2.18 -1.64 -0.01
C ARG A 24 1.60 -1.24 -1.37
N VAL A 25 0.92 -0.12 -1.43
CA VAL A 25 0.57 0.55 -2.68
C VAL A 25 1.60 1.64 -2.90
N VAL A 26 2.24 1.63 -4.06
CA VAL A 26 3.12 2.70 -4.54
C VAL A 26 2.45 3.37 -5.73
N CYS A 27 2.63 4.68 -5.84
CA CYS A 27 2.21 5.45 -7.00
C CYS A 27 3.38 6.35 -7.41
N LYS A 28 3.66 6.39 -8.72
CA LYS A 28 4.73 7.20 -9.30
C LYS A 28 4.27 8.65 -9.50
N SER A 29 3.03 8.85 -9.93
CA SER A 29 2.44 10.16 -10.20
C SER A 29 2.12 10.93 -8.92
N ASP A 30 1.45 10.26 -7.97
CA ASP A 30 0.88 10.92 -6.79
C ASP A 30 1.33 10.29 -5.46
N PRO A 31 2.06 11.00 -4.59
CA PRO A 31 2.49 10.48 -3.30
C PRO A 31 1.33 10.28 -2.30
N ARG A 32 0.19 10.95 -2.51
CA ARG A 32 -1.03 10.83 -1.68
C ARG A 32 -1.65 9.42 -1.76
N HIS A 33 -1.42 8.70 -2.84
CA HIS A 33 -1.97 7.36 -3.05
C HIS A 33 -1.16 6.23 -2.39
N LYS A 34 0.04 6.53 -1.86
CA LYS A 34 0.92 5.54 -1.24
C LYS A 34 0.29 4.98 0.04
N GLN A 35 0.06 3.67 0.11
CA GLN A 35 -0.58 2.99 1.25
C GLN A 35 0.25 1.81 1.76
N ARG A 36 0.14 1.48 3.05
CA ARG A 36 0.74 0.29 3.68
C ARG A 36 -0.37 -0.54 4.32
N GLN A 37 -0.39 -1.84 4.09
CA GLN A 37 -1.30 -2.73 4.80
C GLN A 37 -0.87 -2.85 6.27
N ARG A 38 -1.81 -2.65 7.19
CA ARG A 38 -1.59 -2.88 8.63
C ARG A 38 -1.42 -4.39 8.83
N SER A 39 -0.18 -4.83 9.01
CA SER A 39 0.13 -6.18 9.47
C SER A 39 -0.27 -6.29 10.94
N ARG A 40 -1.23 -7.15 11.27
CA ARG A 40 -1.46 -7.54 12.66
C ARG A 40 -0.21 -8.32 13.11
N PRO A 41 0.48 -7.93 14.20
CA PRO A 41 1.49 -8.80 14.77
C PRO A 41 0.75 -10.01 15.34
N GLY A 42 1.12 -11.22 14.94
CA GLY A 42 0.59 -12.46 15.52
C GLY A 42 -0.65 -13.05 14.83
N ARG A 43 -0.64 -13.16 13.50
CA ARG A 43 -1.39 -14.20 12.80
C ARG A 43 -0.50 -14.84 11.75
#